data_AF-X0XQ93-F1
#
_entry.id   AF-X0XQ93-F1
#
_cell.length_a   1.000
_cell.length_b   1.000
_cell.length_c   1.000
_cell.angle_alpha   90.00
_cell.angle_beta   90.00
_cell.angle_gamma   90.00
#
_symmetry.space_group_name_H-M   'P 1'
#
loop_
_entity.id
_entity.type
_entity.pdbx_description
1 polymer ?
#
loop_
_entity_poly.entity_id
_entity_poly.type
_entity_poly.pdbx_seq_one_letter_code
_entity_poly.pdbx_strand_id
1 'polypeptide(L)'
;GGSGVSVITGALTTALAFFTLMVGNTRGVHEFGVAAGLGVILTLAAVFFMLPPMLVLRERRRAMKAGRNDEVADEPLRGPGTPAKRQASHGYRWIGAVAAAGYRRPGLFILVTAFLVAASIWGMQHTTFEYDFLELEAKGLRSVELQREIPDRFGMSEHAAWLVTDSIEESRILKEQFRNLPDVGAVDAISDLLPSEERLIEYSPKLQAFRNEALRRNIPVWQPGDGAQLATEIERLWDNLDLMSNLAFTAG
;
A
#
# COMPACT_ATOMS: atom_id res chain seq x y z
N GLY A 1 -1.87 45.14 12.80
CA GLY A 1 -1.20 44.39 11.71
C GLY A 1 -0.64 43.02 12.10
N GLY A 2 -0.93 42.44 13.27
CA GLY A 2 -0.26 41.20 13.70
C GLY A 2 -0.82 39.88 13.12
N SER A 3 -2.11 39.85 12.72
CA SER A 3 -2.76 38.60 12.32
C SER A 3 -2.28 38.04 10.97
N GLY A 4 -1.80 38.89 10.06
CA GLY A 4 -1.31 38.42 8.76
C GLY A 4 0.02 37.68 8.88
N VAL A 5 0.94 38.22 9.70
CA VAL A 5 2.26 37.62 9.94
C VAL A 5 2.11 36.24 10.57
N SER A 6 1.27 36.09 11.60
CA SER A 6 1.04 34.80 12.25
C SER A 6 0.48 33.72 11.33
N VAL A 7 -0.42 34.10 10.41
CA VAL A 7 -1.02 33.16 9.45
C VAL A 7 0.00 32.71 8.41
N ILE A 8 0.83 33.63 7.91
CA ILE A 8 1.92 33.30 6.98
C ILE A 8 2.94 32.38 7.64
N THR A 9 3.40 32.73 8.85
CA THR A 9 4.39 31.91 9.56
C THR A 9 3.86 30.51 9.83
N GLY A 10 2.61 30.38 10.31
CA GLY A 10 1.99 29.08 10.56
C GLY A 10 1.83 28.23 9.30
N ALA A 11 1.32 28.82 8.21
CA ALA A 11 1.17 28.11 6.94
C ALA A 11 2.53 27.67 6.36
N LEU A 12 3.56 28.51 6.46
CA LEU A 12 4.90 28.17 5.98
C LEU A 12 5.51 27.03 6.80
N THR A 13 5.38 27.04 8.13
CA THR A 13 5.88 25.93 8.97
C THR A 13 5.18 24.61 8.64
N THR A 14 3.87 24.63 8.40
CA THR A 14 3.11 23.44 8.01
C THR A 14 3.51 22.94 6.63
N ALA A 15 3.68 23.85 5.66
CA ALA A 15 4.14 23.49 4.31
C ALA A 15 5.53 22.85 4.36
N LEU A 16 6.46 23.42 5.13
CA LEU A 16 7.79 22.84 5.35
C LEU A 16 7.71 21.45 5.97
N ALA A 17 6.85 21.24 6.97
CA ALA A 17 6.64 19.93 7.58
C ALA A 17 6.12 18.88 6.57
N PHE A 18 5.27 19.27 5.61
CA PHE A 18 4.87 18.37 4.54
C PHE A 18 5.97 18.13 3.51
N PHE A 19 6.78 19.14 3.20
CA PHE A 19 7.91 18.98 2.29
C PHE A 19 9.03 18.11 2.84
N THR A 20 9.17 17.95 4.17
CA THR A 20 10.15 16.98 4.71
C THR A 20 9.84 15.54 4.29
N LEU A 21 8.57 15.21 4.00
CA LEU A 21 8.18 13.89 3.49
C LEU A 21 8.80 13.58 2.11
N MET A 22 9.23 14.61 1.35
CA MET A 22 9.93 14.42 0.08
C MET A 22 11.30 13.75 0.24
N VAL A 23 11.88 13.74 1.44
CA VAL A 23 13.14 13.03 1.70
C VAL A 23 12.92 11.51 1.77
N GLY A 24 11.67 11.05 1.86
CA GLY A 24 11.34 9.62 1.90
C GLY A 24 11.68 8.88 0.61
N ASN A 25 12.11 7.61 0.74
CA ASN A 25 12.50 6.77 -0.39
C ASN A 25 11.30 6.11 -1.12
N THR A 26 10.08 6.29 -0.63
CA THR A 26 8.87 5.72 -1.21
C THR A 26 8.12 6.79 -2.03
N ARG A 27 7.79 6.46 -3.30
CA ARG A 27 7.10 7.39 -4.21
C ARG A 27 5.80 7.93 -3.63
N GLY A 28 4.99 7.08 -3.00
CA GLY A 28 3.70 7.48 -2.43
C GLY A 28 3.83 8.56 -1.36
N VAL A 29 4.83 8.46 -0.47
CA VAL A 29 5.06 9.46 0.59
C VAL A 29 5.60 10.77 0.00
N HIS A 30 6.48 10.68 -1.00
CA HIS A 30 7.02 11.85 -1.69
C HIS A 30 5.92 12.64 -2.40
N GLU A 31 5.10 11.98 -3.23
CA GLU A 31 4.01 12.62 -3.99
C GLU A 31 2.96 13.24 -3.06
N PHE A 32 2.61 12.55 -1.97
CA PHE A 32 1.72 13.08 -0.94
C PHE A 32 2.29 14.34 -0.28
N GLY A 33 3.58 14.33 0.08
CA GLY A 33 4.27 15.48 0.67
C GLY A 33 4.25 16.72 -0.24
N VAL A 34 4.54 16.53 -1.53
CA VAL A 34 4.48 17.61 -2.54
C VAL A 34 3.06 18.18 -2.66
N ALA A 35 2.06 17.31 -2.82
CA ALA A 35 0.67 17.71 -2.99
C ALA A 35 0.14 18.47 -1.76
N ALA A 36 0.40 17.95 -0.56
CA ALA A 36 -0.02 18.58 0.69
C ALA A 36 0.72 19.91 0.94
N GLY A 37 2.04 19.95 0.75
CA GLY A 37 2.85 21.16 0.96
C GLY A 37 2.44 22.30 0.03
N LEU A 38 2.27 22.01 -1.27
CA LEU A 38 1.75 22.98 -2.24
C LEU A 38 0.31 23.39 -1.92
N GLY A 39 -0.53 22.43 -1.50
CA GLY A 39 -1.90 22.69 -1.08
C GLY A 39 -1.99 23.70 0.05
N VAL A 40 -1.10 23.64 1.04
CA VAL A 40 -1.04 24.62 2.15
C VAL A 40 -0.68 26.02 1.62
N ILE A 41 0.31 26.13 0.74
CA ILE A 41 0.73 27.42 0.15
C ILE A 41 -0.40 28.02 -0.70
N LEU A 42 -1.06 27.19 -1.52
CA LEU A 42 -2.20 27.63 -2.33
C LEU A 42 -3.39 28.05 -1.46
N THR A 43 -3.63 27.35 -0.35
CA THR A 43 -4.67 27.72 0.61
C THR A 43 -4.34 29.06 1.28
N LEU A 44 -3.07 29.30 1.64
CA LEU A 44 -2.62 30.57 2.16
C LEU A 44 -2.90 31.71 1.17
N ALA A 45 -2.54 31.53 -0.10
CA ALA A 45 -2.84 32.49 -1.15
C ALA A 45 -4.35 32.71 -1.29
N ALA A 46 -5.14 31.64 -1.34
CA ALA A 46 -6.60 31.73 -1.42
C ALA A 46 -7.21 32.49 -0.24
N VAL A 47 -6.71 32.31 0.99
CA VAL A 47 -7.18 33.10 2.15
C VAL A 47 -6.90 34.58 1.94
N PHE A 48 -5.70 34.96 1.48
CA PHE A 48 -5.39 36.38 1.24
C PHE A 48 -6.20 37.00 0.10
N PHE A 49 -6.49 36.26 -0.96
CA PHE A 49 -7.25 36.77 -2.10
C PHE A 49 -8.77 36.70 -1.89
N MET A 50 -9.28 35.66 -1.24
CA MET A 50 -10.71 35.39 -1.13
C MET A 50 -11.33 35.96 0.14
N LEU A 51 -10.62 35.92 1.27
CA LEU A 51 -11.17 36.36 2.56
C LEU A 51 -11.56 37.86 2.54
N PRO A 52 -10.72 38.80 2.05
CA PRO A 52 -11.08 40.22 2.08
C PRO A 52 -12.32 40.55 1.22
N PRO A 53 -12.42 40.10 -0.05
CA PRO A 53 -13.63 40.29 -0.86
C PRO A 53 -14.87 39.67 -0.24
N MET A 54 -14.75 38.47 0.36
CA MET A 54 -15.89 37.80 0.98
C MET A 54 -16.37 38.54 2.24
N LEU A 55 -15.44 39.13 3.02
CA LEU A 55 -15.75 39.99 4.15
C LEU A 55 -16.47 41.27 3.71
N VAL A 56 -15.97 41.96 2.68
CA VAL A 56 -16.59 43.17 2.13
C VAL A 56 -17.99 42.85 1.57
N LEU A 57 -18.15 41.74 0.88
CA LEU A 57 -19.45 41.31 0.36
C LEU A 57 -20.44 41.00 1.49
N ARG A 58 -19.98 40.36 2.57
CA ARG A 58 -20.80 40.09 3.76
C ARG A 58 -21.23 41.38 4.45
N GLU A 59 -20.33 42.36 4.57
CA GLU A 59 -20.63 43.67 5.13
C GLU A 59 -21.63 44.44 4.27
N ARG A 60 -21.44 44.48 2.95
CA ARG A 60 -22.41 45.07 2.01
C ARG A 60 -23.79 44.40 2.08
N ARG A 61 -23.85 43.07 2.16
CA ARG A 61 -25.13 42.34 2.33
C ARG A 61 -25.80 42.62 3.67
N ARG A 62 -25.02 42.82 4.74
CA ARG A 62 -25.54 43.21 6.05
C ARG A 62 -26.08 44.64 6.04
N ALA A 63 -25.35 45.58 5.46
CA ALA A 63 -25.80 46.96 5.29
C ALA A 63 -27.09 47.05 4.46
N MET A 64 -27.20 46.29 3.37
CA MET A 64 -28.42 46.22 2.55
C MET A 64 -29.62 45.56 3.25
N LYS A 65 -29.39 44.62 4.17
CA LYS A 65 -30.45 44.02 5.00
C LYS A 65 -30.87 44.93 6.16
N ALA A 66 -29.93 45.69 6.72
CA ALA A 66 -30.21 46.68 7.75
C ALA A 66 -31.03 47.85 7.18
N GLY A 67 -30.71 48.35 5.98
CA GLY A 67 -31.49 49.37 5.27
C GLY A 67 -32.78 48.89 4.59
N ARG A 68 -33.26 47.66 4.91
CA ARG A 68 -34.57 47.15 4.46
C ARG A 68 -35.55 46.93 5.61
N ASN A 69 -35.07 47.08 6.84
CA ASN A 69 -35.84 47.11 8.08
C ASN A 69 -35.55 48.47 8.74
N ASP A 70 -36.09 49.55 8.16
CA ASP A 70 -35.92 50.89 8.73
C ASP A 70 -36.70 51.01 10.04
N GLU A 71 -35.98 51.15 11.16
CA GLU A 71 -36.25 52.11 12.25
C GLU A 71 -35.23 51.93 13.39
N VAL A 72 -34.39 52.96 13.56
CA VAL A 72 -33.72 53.39 14.80
C VAL A 72 -32.95 52.34 15.64
N ALA A 73 -31.65 52.25 15.38
CA ALA A 73 -30.64 52.30 16.45
C ALA A 73 -29.32 52.81 15.87
N ASP A 74 -28.97 54.04 16.23
CA ASP A 74 -27.65 54.65 16.07
C ASP A 74 -26.55 53.69 16.54
N GLU A 75 -25.69 53.22 15.64
CA GLU A 75 -24.28 53.02 15.98
C GLU A 75 -23.47 54.01 15.13
N PRO A 76 -23.08 55.17 15.69
CA PRO A 76 -22.33 56.15 14.94
C PRO A 76 -20.93 55.64 14.63
N LEU A 77 -20.40 56.10 13.50
CA LEU A 77 -19.01 55.95 13.07
C LEU A 77 -18.05 56.08 14.28
N ARG A 78 -17.37 54.96 14.58
CA ARG A 78 -16.32 54.85 15.59
C ARG A 78 -15.20 55.87 15.33
N GLY A 79 -15.15 56.94 16.12
CA GLY A 79 -14.00 57.85 16.18
C GLY A 79 -12.75 57.15 16.75
N PRO A 80 -11.54 57.64 16.41
CA PRO A 80 -10.30 57.06 16.91
C PRO A 80 -10.12 57.44 18.38
N GLY A 81 -10.33 56.49 19.30
CA GLY A 81 -10.03 56.71 20.72
C GLY A 81 -10.92 56.00 21.75
N THR A 82 -11.97 55.27 21.36
CA THR A 82 -12.79 54.54 22.34
C THR A 82 -12.20 53.14 22.63
N PRO A 83 -12.01 52.76 23.91
CA PRO A 83 -11.51 51.45 24.26
C PRO A 83 -12.53 50.42 23.81
N ALA A 84 -12.13 49.50 22.95
CA ALA A 84 -12.96 48.39 22.52
C ALA A 84 -13.50 47.67 23.77
N LYS A 85 -14.82 47.79 24.02
CA LYS A 85 -15.48 46.91 24.99
C LYS A 85 -15.20 45.50 24.51
N ARG A 86 -14.26 44.83 25.19
CA ARG A 86 -14.02 43.39 25.08
C ARG A 86 -15.35 42.75 25.40
N GLN A 87 -16.10 42.41 24.35
CA GLN A 87 -17.26 41.55 24.46
C GLN A 87 -16.69 40.22 24.92
N ALA A 88 -16.61 40.04 26.24
CA ALA A 88 -16.21 38.80 26.86
C ALA A 88 -17.22 37.77 26.39
N SER A 89 -16.80 36.98 25.40
CA SER A 89 -17.59 35.91 24.85
C SER A 89 -17.96 35.00 26.01
N HIS A 90 -19.25 34.91 26.30
CA HIS A 90 -19.84 34.01 27.30
C HIS A 90 -19.53 32.51 27.02
N GLY A 91 -18.76 32.18 25.99
CA GLY A 91 -18.56 30.82 25.49
C GLY A 91 -17.61 29.93 26.27
N TYR A 92 -16.73 30.44 27.14
CA TYR A 92 -15.66 29.58 27.70
C TYR A 92 -15.30 29.89 29.16
N ARG A 93 -16.29 29.91 30.07
CA ARG A 93 -16.04 29.97 31.53
C ARG A 93 -15.04 28.90 32.00
N TRP A 94 -15.06 27.72 31.39
CA TRP A 94 -14.17 26.62 31.74
C TRP A 94 -12.71 26.88 31.32
N ILE A 95 -12.45 27.47 30.15
CA ILE A 95 -11.09 27.85 29.73
C ILE A 95 -10.54 28.92 30.67
N GLY A 96 -11.37 29.90 31.04
CA GLY A 96 -11.01 30.92 32.03
C GLY A 96 -10.72 30.33 33.41
N ALA A 97 -11.49 29.32 33.84
CA ALA A 97 -11.27 28.63 35.11
C ALA A 97 -9.99 27.81 35.11
N VAL A 98 -9.69 27.09 34.03
CA VAL A 98 -8.44 26.31 33.88
C VAL A 98 -7.23 27.25 33.80
N ALA A 99 -7.32 28.35 33.04
CA ALA A 99 -6.27 29.36 32.97
C ALA A 99 -6.01 30.01 34.34
N ALA A 100 -7.06 30.36 35.08
CA ALA A 100 -6.93 30.91 36.43
C ALA A 100 -6.37 29.89 37.43
N ALA A 101 -6.75 28.61 37.32
CA ALA A 101 -6.20 27.54 38.15
C ALA A 101 -4.71 27.29 37.84
N GLY A 102 -4.33 27.33 36.55
CA GLY A 102 -2.93 27.25 36.12
C GLY A 102 -2.08 28.38 36.66
N TYR A 103 -2.60 29.61 36.66
CA TYR A 103 -1.91 30.76 37.21
C TYR A 103 -1.74 30.70 38.74
N ARG A 104 -2.74 30.14 39.45
CA ARG A 104 -2.72 30.00 40.92
C ARG A 104 -1.82 28.86 41.40
N ARG A 105 -1.63 27.80 40.60
CA ARG A 105 -0.83 26.62 40.96
C ARG A 105 0.03 26.12 39.79
N PRO A 106 1.06 26.88 39.38
CA PRO A 106 1.90 26.52 38.23
C PRO A 106 2.65 25.20 38.43
N GLY A 107 3.13 24.91 39.65
CA GLY A 107 3.85 23.67 39.95
C GLY A 107 3.03 22.40 39.73
N LEU A 108 1.73 22.42 40.03
CA LEU A 108 0.85 21.29 39.80
C LEU A 108 0.65 21.01 38.32
N PHE A 109 0.44 22.06 37.51
CA PHE A 109 0.29 21.91 36.06
C PHE A 109 1.58 21.41 35.40
N ILE A 110 2.74 21.91 35.84
CA ILE A 110 4.03 21.41 35.38
C ILE A 110 4.21 19.93 35.74
N LEU A 111 3.90 19.52 36.98
CA LEU A 111 4.00 18.13 37.41
C LEU A 111 3.07 17.22 36.60
N VAL A 112 1.80 17.60 36.44
CA VAL A 112 0.84 16.83 35.64
C VAL A 112 1.31 16.71 34.18
N THR A 113 1.82 17.80 33.61
CA THR A 113 2.33 17.78 32.23
C THR A 113 3.57 16.89 32.12
N ALA A 114 4.51 16.99 33.05
CA ALA A 114 5.70 16.15 33.10
C ALA A 114 5.34 14.67 33.26
N PHE A 115 4.35 14.36 34.10
CA PHE A 115 3.83 13.01 34.24
C PHE A 115 3.20 12.49 32.94
N LEU A 116 2.37 13.29 32.27
CA LEU A 116 1.78 12.90 30.98
C LEU A 116 2.86 12.66 29.93
N VAL A 117 3.89 13.51 29.87
CA VAL A 117 5.04 13.34 28.96
C VAL A 117 5.80 12.05 29.29
N ALA A 118 6.10 11.79 30.56
CA ALA A 118 6.77 10.56 31.00
C ALA A 118 5.94 9.30 30.67
N ALA A 119 4.64 9.34 30.92
CA ALA A 119 3.72 8.26 30.57
C ALA A 119 3.66 8.04 29.05
N SER A 120 3.70 9.11 28.26
CA SER A 120 3.71 9.04 26.79
C SER A 120 5.01 8.43 26.26
N ILE A 121 6.15 8.80 26.84
CA ILE A 121 7.46 8.22 26.51
C ILE A 121 7.47 6.73 26.87
N TRP A 122 6.94 6.36 28.04
CA TRP A 122 6.82 4.97 28.45
C TRP A 122 5.93 4.17 27.49
N GLY A 123 4.79 4.73 27.08
CA GLY A 123 3.92 4.11 26.07
C GLY A 123 4.61 3.93 24.72
N MET A 124 5.39 4.92 24.27
CA MET A 124 6.15 4.85 23.02
C MET A 124 7.15 3.68 23.00
N GLN A 125 7.76 3.34 24.14
CA GLN A 125 8.70 2.21 24.24
C GLN A 125 8.02 0.84 24.07
N HIS A 126 6.70 0.77 24.20
CA HIS A 126 5.94 -0.47 24.08
C HIS A 126 5.23 -0.63 22.73
N THR A 127 5.43 0.31 21.80
CA THR A 127 4.83 0.25 20.46
C THR A 127 5.68 -0.62 19.53
N THR A 128 5.10 -1.69 18.98
CA THR A 128 5.74 -2.55 17.96
C THR A 128 5.41 -2.08 16.54
N PHE A 129 6.30 -2.36 15.60
CA PHE A 129 6.05 -2.12 14.17
C PHE A 129 5.35 -3.33 13.55
N GLU A 130 4.35 -3.07 12.71
CA GLU A 130 3.67 -4.10 11.93
C GLU A 130 4.41 -4.32 10.62
N TYR A 131 4.86 -5.54 10.39
CA TYR A 131 5.63 -5.91 9.20
C TYR A 131 4.78 -6.62 8.15
N ASP A 132 3.61 -7.16 8.55
CA ASP A 132 2.68 -7.76 7.61
C ASP A 132 1.85 -6.66 6.92
N PHE A 133 2.16 -6.37 5.65
CA PHE A 133 1.40 -5.43 4.84
C PHE A 133 -0.05 -5.85 4.64
N LEU A 134 -0.37 -7.14 4.75
CA LEU A 134 -1.72 -7.64 4.61
C LEU A 134 -2.63 -7.18 5.76
N GLU A 135 -2.06 -6.84 6.92
CA GLU A 135 -2.80 -6.22 8.03
C GLU A 135 -3.21 -4.76 7.75
N LEU A 136 -2.57 -4.08 6.78
CA LEU A 136 -2.98 -2.74 6.35
C LEU A 136 -4.20 -2.76 5.42
N GLU A 137 -4.52 -3.92 4.85
CA GLU A 137 -5.67 -4.08 3.97
C GLU A 137 -6.99 -4.00 4.76
N ALA A 138 -8.08 -3.70 4.03
CA ALA A 138 -9.39 -3.60 4.66
C ALA A 138 -9.87 -4.97 5.19
N LYS A 139 -10.34 -4.98 6.44
CA LYS A 139 -10.88 -6.18 7.09
C LYS A 139 -12.17 -6.65 6.40
N GLY A 140 -12.29 -7.96 6.17
CA GLY A 140 -13.48 -8.60 5.58
C GLY A 140 -13.46 -8.75 4.05
N LEU A 141 -12.32 -8.49 3.40
CA LEU A 141 -12.15 -8.79 1.98
C LEU A 141 -11.89 -10.28 1.78
N ARG A 142 -12.73 -10.94 0.97
CA ARG A 142 -12.58 -12.38 0.67
C ARG A 142 -11.22 -12.70 0.04
N SER A 143 -10.65 -11.78 -0.75
CA SER A 143 -9.31 -11.95 -1.33
C SER A 143 -8.22 -12.04 -0.26
N VAL A 144 -8.28 -11.20 0.77
CA VAL A 144 -7.32 -11.17 1.88
C VAL A 144 -7.45 -12.42 2.75
N GLU A 145 -8.68 -12.86 3.02
CA GLU A 145 -8.94 -14.12 3.73
C GLU A 145 -8.35 -15.32 2.98
N LEU A 146 -8.62 -15.41 1.67
CA LEU A 146 -8.11 -16.49 0.82
C LEU A 146 -6.58 -16.49 0.77
N GLN A 147 -5.96 -15.30 0.73
CA GLN A 147 -4.52 -15.15 0.70
C GLN A 147 -3.83 -15.70 1.96
N ARG A 148 -4.52 -15.66 3.12
CA ARG A 148 -4.04 -16.30 4.36
C ARG A 148 -4.34 -17.79 4.38
N GLU A 149 -5.50 -18.18 3.86
CA GLU A 149 -5.99 -19.56 3.92
C GLU A 149 -5.27 -20.52 2.95
N ILE A 150 -4.87 -20.04 1.77
CA ILE A 150 -4.20 -20.88 0.75
C ILE A 150 -2.86 -21.43 1.27
N PRO A 151 -1.95 -20.61 1.83
CA PRO A 151 -0.71 -21.12 2.40
C PRO A 151 -0.92 -22.18 3.48
N ASP A 152 -1.83 -21.93 4.41
CA ASP A 152 -2.13 -22.82 5.53
C ASP A 152 -2.72 -24.16 5.07
N ARG A 153 -3.58 -24.16 4.05
CA ARG A 153 -4.23 -25.38 3.54
C ARG A 153 -3.33 -26.21 2.64
N PHE A 154 -2.54 -25.57 1.80
CA PHE A 154 -1.76 -26.25 0.76
C PHE A 154 -0.29 -26.44 1.14
N GLY A 155 0.15 -25.88 2.28
CA GLY A 155 1.56 -25.95 2.73
C GLY A 155 2.51 -25.24 1.77
N MET A 156 2.03 -24.22 1.06
CA MET A 156 2.79 -23.48 0.04
C MET A 156 2.95 -22.03 0.46
N SER A 157 4.12 -21.44 0.24
CA SER A 157 4.31 -20.00 0.41
C SER A 157 3.93 -19.29 -0.89
N GLU A 158 3.11 -18.24 -0.82
CA GLU A 158 2.91 -17.33 -1.96
C GLU A 158 4.15 -16.48 -2.24
N HIS A 159 5.03 -16.32 -1.24
CA HIS A 159 6.26 -15.58 -1.38
C HIS A 159 7.33 -16.46 -2.02
N ALA A 160 7.48 -16.32 -3.34
CA ALA A 160 8.55 -16.93 -4.10
C ALA A 160 9.66 -15.92 -4.41
N ALA A 161 10.91 -16.36 -4.30
CA ALA A 161 12.07 -15.64 -4.82
C ALA A 161 12.52 -16.31 -6.12
N TRP A 162 12.74 -15.52 -7.16
CA TRP A 162 13.20 -16.02 -8.45
C TRP A 162 14.69 -15.80 -8.60
N LEU A 163 15.41 -16.86 -8.97
CA LEU A 163 16.83 -16.80 -9.27
C LEU A 163 17.04 -17.20 -10.74
N VAL A 164 17.84 -16.41 -11.44
CA VAL A 164 18.22 -16.66 -12.83
C VAL A 164 19.70 -17.05 -12.85
N THR A 165 20.01 -18.15 -13.53
CA THR A 165 21.38 -18.68 -13.69
C THR A 165 21.78 -18.64 -15.15
N ASP A 166 23.08 -18.60 -15.42
CA ASP A 166 23.60 -18.54 -16.79
C ASP A 166 23.64 -19.93 -17.44
N SER A 167 23.52 -21.00 -16.65
CA SER A 167 23.49 -22.38 -17.14
C SER A 167 22.51 -23.28 -16.39
N ILE A 168 22.11 -24.37 -17.04
CA ILE A 168 21.26 -25.41 -16.45
C ILE A 168 22.00 -26.13 -15.31
N GLU A 169 23.30 -26.33 -15.43
CA GLU A 169 24.09 -27.03 -14.42
C GLU A 169 24.25 -26.21 -13.14
N GLU A 170 24.48 -24.90 -13.29
CA GLU A 170 24.47 -23.96 -12.17
C GLU A 170 23.10 -23.95 -11.47
N SER A 171 22.00 -24.01 -12.23
CA SER A 171 20.64 -24.13 -11.68
C SER A 171 20.47 -25.41 -10.83
N ARG A 172 21.04 -26.54 -11.25
CA ARG A 172 21.02 -27.80 -10.47
C ARG A 172 21.78 -27.65 -9.15
N ILE A 173 22.99 -27.10 -9.20
CA ILE A 173 23.84 -26.92 -8.01
C ILE A 173 23.14 -25.99 -7.01
N LEU A 174 22.66 -24.83 -7.46
CA LEU A 174 21.99 -23.87 -6.60
C LEU A 174 20.70 -24.43 -6.02
N LYS A 175 19.91 -25.16 -6.83
CA LYS A 175 18.72 -25.84 -6.33
C LYS A 175 19.03 -26.72 -5.13
N GLU A 176 20.04 -27.60 -5.23
CA GLU A 176 20.43 -28.48 -4.13
C GLU A 176 20.93 -27.69 -2.91
N GLN A 177 21.66 -26.59 -3.12
CA GLN A 177 22.08 -25.72 -2.02
C GLN A 177 20.90 -25.08 -1.29
N PHE A 178 19.92 -24.52 -2.03
CA PHE A 178 18.74 -23.91 -1.43
C PHE A 178 17.83 -24.91 -0.75
N ARG A 179 17.69 -26.12 -1.31
CA ARG A 179 16.89 -27.20 -0.71
C ARG A 179 17.39 -27.64 0.66
N ASN A 180 18.68 -27.47 0.92
CA ASN A 180 19.30 -27.82 2.20
C ASN A 180 19.18 -26.73 3.27
N LEU A 181 18.63 -25.55 2.94
CA LEU A 181 18.42 -24.48 3.91
C LEU A 181 17.16 -24.74 4.74
N PRO A 182 17.22 -24.55 6.08
CA PRO A 182 16.10 -24.86 6.96
C PRO A 182 14.87 -23.98 6.75
N ASP A 183 15.06 -22.77 6.23
CA ASP A 183 13.99 -21.78 6.01
C ASP A 183 13.32 -21.91 4.62
N VAL A 184 13.81 -22.82 3.77
CA VAL A 184 13.32 -22.99 2.40
C VAL A 184 12.39 -24.20 2.32
N GLY A 185 11.11 -23.95 2.01
CA GLY A 185 10.11 -25.02 1.90
C GLY A 185 10.23 -25.85 0.62
N ALA A 186 10.37 -25.19 -0.53
CA ALA A 186 10.47 -25.85 -1.83
C ALA A 186 11.35 -25.05 -2.80
N VAL A 187 12.00 -25.75 -3.72
CA VAL A 187 12.82 -25.15 -4.78
C VAL A 187 12.51 -25.88 -6.09
N ASP A 188 11.84 -25.18 -7.00
CA ASP A 188 11.55 -25.67 -8.34
C ASP A 188 12.55 -25.06 -9.32
N ALA A 189 13.11 -25.90 -10.20
CA ALA A 189 14.08 -25.44 -11.19
C ALA A 189 13.76 -26.02 -12.57
N ILE A 190 14.12 -25.27 -13.62
CA ILE A 190 13.98 -25.76 -15.00
C ILE A 190 14.82 -27.02 -15.26
N SER A 191 15.86 -27.23 -14.46
CA SER A 191 16.71 -28.40 -14.50
C SER A 191 16.00 -29.70 -14.10
N ASP A 192 14.83 -29.63 -13.46
CA ASP A 192 13.99 -30.81 -13.16
C ASP A 192 13.30 -31.37 -14.39
N LEU A 193 12.98 -30.50 -15.36
CA LEU A 193 12.39 -30.88 -16.63
C LEU A 193 13.42 -31.48 -17.59
N LEU A 194 14.71 -31.27 -17.31
CA LEU A 194 15.81 -31.68 -18.19
C LEU A 194 16.62 -32.80 -17.55
N PRO A 195 16.70 -33.99 -18.20
CA PRO A 195 17.51 -35.09 -17.68
C PRO A 195 18.99 -34.68 -17.54
N SER A 196 19.70 -35.31 -16.61
CA SER A 196 21.15 -35.12 -16.44
C SER A 196 21.90 -35.53 -17.71
N GLU A 197 23.08 -34.95 -17.93
CA GLU A 197 23.92 -35.33 -19.08
C GLU A 197 24.24 -36.82 -19.08
N GLU A 198 24.46 -37.41 -17.90
CA GLU A 198 24.69 -38.84 -17.73
C GLU A 198 23.50 -39.67 -18.23
N ARG A 199 22.26 -39.31 -17.85
CA ARG A 199 21.04 -39.95 -18.37
C ARG A 199 20.92 -39.75 -19.87
N LEU A 200 21.22 -38.57 -20.39
CA LEU A 200 21.18 -38.32 -21.84
C LEU A 200 22.15 -39.23 -22.58
N ILE A 201 23.37 -39.40 -22.09
CA ILE A 201 24.38 -40.29 -22.69
C ILE A 201 23.92 -41.76 -22.62
N GLU A 202 23.39 -42.21 -21.49
CA GLU A 202 22.90 -43.58 -21.31
C GLU A 202 21.73 -43.90 -22.26
N TYR A 203 20.78 -42.98 -22.40
CA TYR A 203 19.55 -43.20 -23.18
C TYR A 203 19.69 -42.80 -24.65
N SER A 204 20.70 -42.02 -25.04
CA SER A 204 20.92 -41.57 -26.43
C SER A 204 20.93 -42.74 -27.44
N PRO A 205 21.64 -43.87 -27.22
CA PRO A 205 21.61 -45.00 -28.14
C PRO A 205 20.22 -45.63 -28.27
N LYS A 206 19.47 -45.73 -27.16
CA LYS A 206 18.11 -46.29 -27.13
C LYS A 206 17.13 -45.38 -27.88
N LEU A 207 17.23 -44.07 -27.67
CA LEU A 207 16.42 -43.07 -28.37
C LEU A 207 16.73 -43.05 -29.87
N GLN A 208 18.00 -43.21 -30.26
CA GLN A 208 18.39 -43.33 -31.67
C GLN A 208 17.85 -44.62 -32.30
N ALA A 209 17.93 -45.75 -31.60
CA ALA A 209 17.35 -47.01 -32.05
C ALA A 209 15.82 -46.90 -32.23
N PHE A 210 15.12 -46.35 -31.24
CA PHE A 210 13.68 -46.09 -31.31
C PHE A 210 13.33 -45.17 -32.46
N ARG A 211 14.06 -44.05 -32.63
CA ARG A 211 13.84 -43.12 -33.74
C ARG A 211 14.00 -43.83 -35.09
N ASN A 212 15.04 -44.65 -35.24
CA ASN A 212 15.28 -45.39 -36.48
C ASN A 212 14.19 -46.44 -36.75
N GLU A 213 13.69 -47.10 -35.71
CA GLU A 213 12.56 -48.03 -35.84
C GLU A 213 11.26 -47.29 -36.19
N ALA A 214 10.95 -46.22 -35.46
CA ALA A 214 9.75 -45.41 -35.68
C ALA A 214 9.70 -44.81 -37.09
N LEU A 215 10.82 -44.31 -37.61
CA LEU A 215 10.92 -43.77 -38.97
C LEU A 215 10.88 -44.86 -40.06
N ARG A 216 11.20 -46.11 -39.72
CA ARG A 216 11.09 -47.26 -40.65
C ARG A 216 9.72 -47.91 -40.64
N ARG A 217 8.88 -47.63 -39.63
CA ARG A 217 7.49 -48.09 -39.62
C ARG A 217 6.77 -47.44 -40.79
N ASN A 218 6.24 -48.27 -41.67
CA ASN A 218 5.33 -47.81 -42.72
C ASN A 218 4.00 -47.46 -42.04
N ILE A 219 3.87 -46.21 -41.57
CA ILE A 219 2.63 -45.73 -40.97
C ILE A 219 1.60 -45.71 -42.10
N PRO A 220 0.50 -46.48 -41.99
CA PRO A 220 -0.53 -46.47 -43.02
C PRO A 220 -1.04 -45.03 -43.17
N VAL A 221 -0.94 -44.49 -44.38
CA VAL A 221 -1.49 -43.17 -44.70
C VAL A 221 -3.01 -43.29 -44.60
N TRP A 222 -3.61 -42.54 -43.69
CA TRP A 222 -5.06 -42.50 -43.54
C TRP A 222 -5.70 -42.10 -44.88
N GLN A 223 -6.65 -42.91 -45.37
CA GLN A 223 -7.40 -42.60 -46.58
C GLN A 223 -8.68 -41.84 -46.21
N PRO A 224 -8.95 -40.68 -46.84
CA PRO A 224 -10.17 -39.94 -46.57
C PRO A 224 -11.42 -40.75 -46.94
N GLY A 225 -12.27 -41.04 -45.94
CA GLY A 225 -13.55 -41.73 -46.13
C GLY A 225 -13.82 -42.89 -45.16
N ASP A 226 -12.80 -43.39 -44.45
CA ASP A 226 -12.97 -44.47 -43.47
C ASP A 226 -13.09 -43.92 -42.04
N GLY A 227 -14.32 -43.52 -41.68
CA GLY A 227 -14.64 -42.99 -40.35
C GLY A 227 -14.49 -44.02 -39.22
N ALA A 228 -14.66 -45.31 -39.53
CA ALA A 228 -14.50 -46.38 -38.55
C ALA A 228 -13.02 -46.57 -38.20
N GLN A 229 -12.13 -46.53 -39.20
CA GLN A 229 -10.69 -46.62 -38.97
C GLN A 229 -10.16 -45.40 -38.19
N LEU A 230 -10.67 -44.20 -38.46
CA LEU A 230 -10.31 -43.00 -37.70
C LEU A 230 -10.72 -43.11 -36.23
N ALA A 231 -11.95 -43.58 -35.95
CA ALA A 231 -12.43 -43.78 -34.59
C ALA A 231 -11.53 -44.76 -33.81
N THR A 232 -11.17 -45.89 -34.42
CA THR A 232 -10.26 -46.88 -33.81
C THR A 232 -8.87 -46.31 -33.52
N GLU A 233 -8.30 -45.52 -34.43
CA GLU A 233 -6.99 -44.89 -34.19
C GLU A 233 -7.05 -43.78 -33.12
N ILE A 234 -8.17 -43.07 -32.99
CA ILE A 234 -8.40 -42.11 -31.90
C ILE A 234 -8.51 -42.82 -30.55
N GLU A 235 -9.27 -43.91 -30.47
CA GLU A 235 -9.36 -44.75 -29.26
C GLU A 235 -7.98 -45.31 -28.88
N ARG A 236 -7.23 -45.81 -29.86
CA ARG A 236 -5.87 -46.31 -29.63
C ARG A 236 -4.92 -45.22 -29.15
N LEU A 237 -5.03 -44.00 -29.68
CA LEU A 237 -4.24 -42.86 -29.21
C LEU A 237 -4.60 -42.51 -27.76
N TRP A 238 -5.90 -42.51 -27.43
CA TRP A 238 -6.39 -42.28 -26.08
C TRP A 238 -5.82 -43.31 -25.09
N ASP A 239 -5.89 -44.59 -25.41
CA ASP A 239 -5.36 -45.66 -24.56
C ASP A 239 -3.84 -45.52 -24.34
N ASN A 240 -3.10 -45.13 -25.37
CA ASN A 240 -1.67 -44.87 -25.23
C ASN A 240 -1.38 -43.67 -24.33
N LEU A 241 -2.16 -42.59 -24.44
CA LEU A 241 -2.03 -41.40 -23.59
C LEU A 241 -2.35 -41.72 -22.13
N ASP A 242 -3.41 -42.49 -21.88
CA ASP A 242 -3.79 -42.94 -20.54
C ASP A 242 -2.68 -43.81 -19.91
N LEU A 243 -2.14 -44.75 -20.69
CA LEU A 243 -1.03 -45.60 -20.25
C LEU A 243 0.24 -44.78 -19.95
N MET A 244 0.58 -43.79 -20.78
CA MET A 244 1.72 -42.90 -20.51
C MET A 244 1.49 -42.05 -19.26
N SER A 245 0.27 -41.54 -19.06
CA SER A 245 -0.10 -40.77 -17.86
C SER A 245 0.05 -41.61 -16.59
N ASN A 246 -0.48 -42.84 -16.61
CA ASN A 246 -0.36 -43.78 -15.49
C ASN A 246 1.10 -44.15 -15.20
N LEU A 247 1.91 -44.42 -16.24
CA LEU A 247 3.33 -44.73 -16.08
C LEU A 247 4.11 -43.54 -15.50
N ALA A 248 3.85 -42.31 -15.97
CA ALA A 248 4.48 -41.11 -15.45
C ALA A 248 4.13 -40.86 -13.98
N PHE A 249 2.88 -41.11 -13.58
CA PHE A 249 2.46 -41.01 -12.18
C PHE A 249 3.13 -42.06 -11.27
N THR A 250 3.36 -43.28 -11.77
CA THR A 250 4.04 -44.33 -11.00
C THR A 250 5.57 -44.23 -10.97
N ALA A 251 6.17 -43.45 -11.87
CA ALA A 251 7.62 -43.32 -12.01
C ALA A 251 8.19 -42.07 -11.31
N GLY A 252 7.33 -41.19 -10.78
CA GLY A 252 7.67 -40.08 -9.88
C GLY A 252 7.33 -40.42 -8.44
#